data_AF-A0A0F9DBG7-F1
#
_entry.id   AF-A0A0F9DBG7-F1
#
_cell.length_a   1.000
_cell.length_b   1.000
_cell.length_c   1.000
_cell.angle_alpha   90.00
_cell.angle_beta   90.00
_cell.angle_gamma   90.00
#
_symmetry.space_group_name_H-M   'P 1'
#
loop_
_entity.id
_entity.type
_entity.pdbx_description
1 polymer ?
#
loop_
_entity_poly.entity_id
_entity_poly.type
_entity_poly.pdbx_seq_one_letter_code
_entity_poly.pdbx_strand_id
1 'polypeptide(L)' 'MRLFVDCDDTLILYDSEGEVHPYGFVRDEPYRINDTLVAFVKAFYAKYPNALITIWSGDSDPAGLL' A
#
# COMPACT_ATOMS: atom_id res chain seq x y z
N MET A 1 20.10 -4.23 -0.49
CA MET A 1 19.24 -3.29 0.26
C MET A 1 17.81 -3.79 0.18
N ARG A 2 16.97 -3.54 1.20
CA ARG A 2 15.55 -3.91 1.18
C ARG A 2 14.71 -2.69 1.54
N LEU A 3 13.56 -2.55 0.89
CA LEU A 3 12.55 -1.56 1.22
C LEU A 3 11.21 -2.28 1.39
N PHE A 4 10.57 -2.05 2.53
CA PHE A 4 9.19 -2.46 2.78
C PHE A 4 8.32 -1.23 2.71
N VAL A 5 7.23 -1.32 1.96
CA VAL A 5 6.27 -0.25 1.76
C VAL A 5 4.91 -0.79 2.14
N ASP A 6 4.34 -0.22 3.18
CA ASP A 6 2.95 -0.48 3.54
C ASP A 6 2.01 0.09 2.45
N CYS A 7 0.88 -0.57 2.24
CA CYS A 7 -0.01 -0.29 1.11
C CYS A 7 -1.16 0.62 1.51
N ASP A 8 -1.99 0.18 2.44
CA ASP A 8 -3.23 0.86 2.84
C ASP A 8 -2.92 2.08 3.71
N ASP A 9 -3.59 3.20 3.44
CA ASP A 9 -3.36 4.52 4.05
C ASP A 9 -1.91 5.04 3.97
N THR A 10 -1.04 4.35 3.23
CA THR A 10 0.38 4.68 3.07
C THR A 10 0.73 4.95 1.61
N LEU A 11 0.56 3.94 0.74
CA LEU A 11 0.79 4.05 -0.71
C LEU A 11 -0.49 4.46 -1.46
N ILE A 12 -1.60 3.86 -1.05
CA ILE A 12 -2.95 4.20 -1.51
C ILE A 12 -3.57 5.03 -0.40
N LEU A 13 -4.01 6.24 -0.73
CA LEU A 13 -4.67 7.15 0.19
C LEU A 13 -6.15 7.19 -0.17
N TYR A 14 -7.00 6.78 0.75
CA TYR A 14 -8.44 6.89 0.58
C TYR A 14 -8.88 8.32 0.92
N ASP A 15 -9.76 8.90 0.10
CA ASP A 15 -10.21 10.29 0.28
C ASP A 15 -11.36 10.41 1.29
N SER A 16 -11.92 9.28 1.73
CA SER A 16 -13.05 9.22 2.64
C SER A 16 -12.66 8.53 3.95
N GLU A 17 -13.12 9.07 5.08
CA GLU A 17 -13.23 8.32 6.34
C GLU A 17 -14.54 7.49 6.35
N GLY A 18 -15.00 7.06 5.16
CA GLY A 18 -16.17 6.20 4.99
C GLY A 18 -16.04 4.97 5.88
N GLU A 19 -17.18 4.38 6.27
CA GLU A 19 -17.21 3.25 7.21
C GLU A 19 -16.12 2.26 6.87
N VAL A 20 -15.02 2.31 7.64
CA VAL A 20 -13.90 1.39 7.50
C VAL A 20 -14.53 0.03 7.65
N HIS A 21 -14.62 -0.69 6.53
CA HIS A 21 -15.20 -2.02 6.54
C HIS A 21 -14.42 -2.80 7.60
N PRO A 22 -15.07 -3.50 8.54
CA PRO A 22 -14.38 -4.18 9.65
C PRO A 22 -13.39 -5.28 9.19
N TYR A 23 -13.26 -5.45 7.87
CA TYR A 23 -12.38 -6.37 7.17
C TYR A 23 -11.50 -5.65 6.13
N GLY A 24 -11.17 -4.36 6.32
CA GLY A 24 -10.16 -3.62 5.52
C GLY A 24 -10.50 -3.30 4.06
N PHE A 25 -11.56 -3.90 3.51
CA PHE A 25 -11.93 -3.75 2.10
C PHE A 25 -12.74 -2.48 1.82
N VAL A 26 -12.12 -1.51 1.14
CA VAL A 26 -12.78 -0.31 0.64
C VAL A 26 -13.10 -0.50 -0.85
N ARG A 27 -14.21 -1.20 -1.13
CA ARG A 27 -14.64 -1.48 -2.50
C ARG A 27 -15.35 -0.26 -3.09
N ASP A 28 -14.94 0.12 -4.30
CA ASP A 28 -15.50 1.25 -5.07
C ASP A 28 -15.34 2.63 -4.40
N GLU A 29 -14.42 2.78 -3.44
CA GLU A 29 -14.10 4.07 -2.85
C GLU A 29 -13.11 4.88 -3.71
N PRO A 30 -13.32 6.22 -3.81
CA PRO A 30 -12.33 7.10 -4.40
C PRO A 30 -11.02 7.02 -3.61
N TYR A 31 -9.93 6.73 -4.32
CA TYR A 31 -8.59 6.75 -3.77
C TYR A 31 -7.67 7.57 -4.67
N ARG A 32 -6.57 8.01 -4.08
CA ARG A 32 -5.44 8.62 -4.79
C ARG A 32 -4.14 7.93 -4.39
N ILE A 33 -3.16 7.99 -5.29
CA ILE A 33 -1.83 7.45 -5.03
C ILE A 33 -1.00 8.47 -4.27
N ASN A 34 -0.19 8.01 -3.32
CA ASN A 34 0.81 8.83 -2.65
C ASN A 34 2.00 9.11 -3.59
N ASP A 35 1.88 10.12 -4.45
CA ASP A 35 2.90 10.48 -5.45
C ASP A 35 4.28 10.76 -4.83
N THR A 36 4.33 11.34 -3.64
CA THR A 36 5.60 11.58 -2.92
C THR A 36 6.29 10.28 -2.56
N LEU A 37 5.54 9.29 -2.04
CA LEU A 37 6.09 7.98 -1.73
C LEU A 37 6.50 7.23 -3.01
N VAL A 38 5.72 7.32 -4.08
CA VAL A 38 6.09 6.75 -5.38
C VAL A 38 7.40 7.35 -5.91
N ALA A 39 7.57 8.67 -5.82
CA ALA A 39 8.80 9.33 -6.23
C ALA A 39 9.99 8.85 -5.40
N PHE A 40 9.81 8.67 -4.09
CA PHE A 40 10.84 8.10 -3.21
C PHE A 40 11.21 6.66 -3.60
N VAL A 41 10.23 5.78 -3.82
CA VAL A 41 10.48 4.37 -4.22
C VAL A 41 11.26 4.31 -5.53
N LYS A 42 10.90 5.16 -6.51
CA LYS A 42 11.63 5.28 -7.78
C LYS A 42 13.08 5.73 -7.59
N ALA A 43 13.29 6.77 -6.77
CA ALA A 43 14.64 7.26 -6.46
C ALA A 43 15.48 6.21 -5.70
N PHE A 44 14.85 5.46 -4.80
CA PHE A 44 15.48 4.38 -4.07
C PHE A 44 15.94 3.25 -4.99
N TYR A 45 15.08 2.83 -5.93
CA TYR A 45 15.44 1.83 -6.94
C TYR A 45 16.59 2.31 -7.84
N ALA A 46 16.54 3.57 -8.29
CA ALA A 46 17.61 4.16 -9.09
C ALA A 46 18.97 4.15 -8.37
N LYS A 47 18.98 4.36 -7.04
CA LYS A 47 20.18 4.28 -6.21
C LYS A 47 20.63 2.85 -5.92
N TYR A 48 19.69 1.90 -5.84
CA TYR A 48 19.93 0.51 -5.48
C TYR A 48 19.22 -0.43 -6.47
N PRO A 49 19.75 -0.63 -7.69
CA PRO A 49 19.04 -1.34 -8.76
C PRO A 49 18.77 -2.82 -8.47
N ASN A 50 19.53 -3.44 -7.55
CA ASN A 50 19.33 -4.83 -7.12
C ASN A 50 18.60 -4.92 -5.77
N ALA A 51 17.93 -3.86 -5.32
CA ALA A 51 17.17 -3.89 -4.08
C ALA A 51 15.89 -4.71 -4.22
N LEU A 52 15.54 -5.45 -3.17
CA LEU A 52 14.21 -6.04 -3.03
C LEU A 52 13.27 -4.97 -2.48
N ILE A 53 12.24 -4.63 -3.24
CA ILE A 53 11.17 -3.73 -2.81
C ILE A 53 9.92 -4.59 -2.63
N THR A 54 9.41 -4.63 -1.41
CA THR A 54 8.18 -5.35 -1.08
C THR A 54 7.10 -4.33 -0.76
N ILE A 55 6.02 -4.35 -1.52
CA ILE A 55 4.80 -3.60 -1.23
C ILE A 55 3.84 -4.61 -0.61
N TRP A 56 3.30 -4.30 0.56
CA TRP A 56 2.49 -5.24 1.34
C TRP A 56 1.27 -4.53 1.92
N SER A 57 0.11 -5.18 1.82
CA SER A 57 -1.14 -4.81 2.48
C SER A 57 -1.42 -5.86 3.54
N GLY A 58 -1.79 -5.40 4.73
CA GLY A 58 -2.16 -6.25 5.85
C GLY A 58 -3.65 -6.53 5.85
N ASP A 59 -4.18 -7.19 4.82
CA ASP A 59 -5.57 -7.62 4.87
C ASP A 59 -5.72 -8.87 5.77
N SER A 60 -6.71 -8.85 6.65
CA SER A 60 -7.05 -9.98 7.50
C SER A 60 -8.11 -10.83 6.79
N ASP A 61 -7.69 -12.00 6.30
CA ASP A 61 -8.58 -13.02 5.72
C ASP A 61 -9.86 -13.22 6.57
N PRO A 62 -11.08 -13.05 6.01
CA PRO A 62 -12.32 -13.25 6.75
C PRO A 62 -12.67 -14.74 6.98
N ALA A 63 -11.94 -15.70 6.41
CA ALA A 63 -12.43 -17.08 6.32
C ALA A 63 -11.42 -18.22 6.59
N GLY A 64 -10.11 -17.99 6.66
CA GLY A 64 -9.15 -19.08 6.86
C GLY A 64 -9.27 -20.18 5.79
N LEU A 65 -9.55 -19.80 4.54
CA LEU A 65 -9.63 -20.72 3.41
C LEU A 65 -8.37 -20.56 2.53
N LEU A 66 -7.25 -21.02 3.08
CA LEU A 66 -6.13 -21.59 2.32
C LEU A 66 -6.29 -23.11 2.26
#